data_AF-A0AAV7SF18-F1
#
_entry.id   AF-A0AAV7SF18-F1
#
_cell.length_a   1.000
_cell.length_b   1.000
_cell.length_c   1.000
_cell.angle_alpha   90.00
_cell.angle_beta   90.00
_cell.angle_gamma   90.00
#
_symmetry.space_group_name_H-M   'P 1'
#
loop_
_entity.id
_entity.type
_entity.pdbx_description
1 polymer ?
#
loop_
_entity_poly.entity_id
_entity_poly.type
_entity_poly.pdbx_seq_one_letter_code
_entity_poly.pdbx_strand_id
1 'polypeptide(L)'
;MARLHEHPCQFLFPMNLKVSGLDFIPGEHPLKSLDSMDETLDIFHQILSSLPLGNMEQILNDIENLRRILQSLSLLLGCSTQKRIEGDALWNLTEEYAKSPYTMEKVAMDRFHKSLHNIVKHLEHTLSC
;
A
#
# COMPACT_ATOMS: atom_id res chain seq x y z
N MET A 1 5.16 -4.53 9.96
CA MET A 1 4.91 -3.56 11.05
C MET A 1 6.20 -3.16 11.78
N ALA A 2 6.97 -4.09 12.39
CA ALA A 2 8.18 -3.75 13.16
C ALA A 2 9.22 -2.89 12.39
N ARG A 3 9.56 -3.26 11.15
CA ARG A 3 10.50 -2.52 10.29
C ARG A 3 10.04 -1.11 9.88
N LEU A 4 8.73 -0.83 9.90
CA LEU A 4 8.20 0.52 9.63
C LEU A 4 8.43 1.47 10.80
N HIS A 5 8.56 0.94 12.02
CA HIS A 5 8.88 1.73 13.21
C HIS A 5 10.36 2.12 13.25
N GLU A 6 11.23 1.32 12.63
CA GLU A 6 12.65 1.61 12.45
C GLU A 6 12.92 2.68 11.38
N HIS A 7 11.91 3.03 10.58
CA HIS A 7 11.91 4.16 9.65
C HIS A 7 11.01 5.27 10.21
N PRO A 8 11.46 6.06 11.21
CA PRO A 8 10.63 7.06 11.87
C PRO A 8 10.39 8.27 10.96
N CYS A 9 9.56 8.12 9.94
CA CYS A 9 8.81 9.24 9.41
C CYS A 9 7.77 9.59 10.48
N GLN A 10 7.99 10.64 11.27
CA GLN A 10 7.02 11.05 12.30
C GLN A 10 5.67 11.39 11.65
N PHE A 11 4.72 10.45 11.70
CA PHE A 11 3.43 10.46 11.00
C PHE A 11 2.38 11.37 11.65
N LEU A 12 2.79 12.54 12.15
CA LEU A 12 1.84 13.55 12.61
C LEU A 12 1.28 14.29 11.40
N PHE A 13 0.18 13.78 10.86
CA PHE A 13 -0.71 14.51 9.97
C PHE A 13 -1.89 15.06 10.80
N PRO A 14 -2.33 16.30 10.57
CA PRO A 14 -3.61 16.76 11.10
C PRO A 14 -4.71 15.84 10.56
N MET A 15 -5.59 15.31 11.42
CA MET A 15 -6.63 14.35 11.05
C MET A 15 -7.62 14.84 9.97
N ASN A 16 -7.57 16.12 9.59
CA ASN A 16 -8.50 16.75 8.63
C ASN A 16 -7.80 17.36 7.41
N LEU A 17 -6.54 17.03 7.14
CA LEU A 17 -5.83 17.59 6.00
C LEU A 17 -6.18 16.84 4.71
N LYS A 18 -6.78 17.56 3.75
CA LYS A 18 -7.04 17.07 2.40
C LYS A 18 -5.80 17.36 1.52
N VAL A 19 -4.97 16.34 1.31
CA VAL A 19 -3.82 16.43 0.40
C VAL A 19 -4.30 16.21 -1.03
N SER A 20 -4.18 17.23 -1.88
CA SER A 20 -4.53 17.15 -3.32
C SER A 20 -3.32 16.72 -4.14
N GLY A 21 -3.52 15.97 -5.23
CA GLY A 21 -2.44 15.51 -6.12
C GLY A 21 -1.77 14.20 -5.69
N LEU A 22 -2.08 13.69 -4.49
CA LEU A 22 -1.67 12.36 -4.03
C LEU A 22 -2.86 11.38 -3.96
N ASP A 23 -3.90 11.63 -4.74
CA ASP A 23 -5.12 10.82 -4.76
C ASP A 23 -4.89 9.41 -5.33
N PHE A 24 -3.80 9.23 -6.08
CA PHE A 24 -3.36 7.94 -6.61
C PHE A 24 -2.76 7.01 -5.52
N ILE A 25 -2.27 7.56 -4.40
CA ILE A 25 -1.75 6.75 -3.30
C ILE A 25 -2.95 6.14 -2.58
N PRO A 26 -3.09 4.81 -2.49
CA PRO A 26 -4.25 4.17 -1.86
C PRO A 26 -4.51 4.76 -0.47
N GLY A 27 -5.72 5.25 -0.26
CA GLY A 27 -6.16 5.85 1.01
C GLY A 27 -6.73 4.81 1.98
N GLU A 28 -7.41 5.29 3.03
CA GLU A 28 -8.12 4.45 4.01
C GLU A 28 -9.41 3.83 3.46
N HIS A 29 -9.48 3.54 2.16
CA HIS A 29 -10.64 2.85 1.60
C HIS A 29 -10.73 1.46 2.23
N PRO A 30 -11.93 1.01 2.64
CA PRO A 30 -12.09 -0.32 3.20
C PRO A 30 -11.61 -1.35 2.19
N LEU A 31 -10.64 -2.16 2.59
CA LEU A 31 -10.24 -3.34 1.84
C LEU A 31 -11.37 -4.35 1.97
N LYS A 32 -11.92 -4.80 0.83
CA LYS A 32 -13.16 -5.59 0.79
C LYS A 32 -12.95 -7.05 0.41
N SER A 33 -11.78 -7.38 -0.14
CA SER A 33 -11.42 -8.71 -0.62
C SER A 33 -9.92 -8.93 -0.59
N LEU A 34 -9.48 -10.20 -0.63
CA LEU A 34 -8.07 -10.56 -0.77
C LEU A 34 -7.44 -9.96 -2.04
N ASP A 35 -8.18 -9.90 -3.15
CA ASP A 35 -7.72 -9.27 -4.39
C ASP A 35 -7.48 -7.77 -4.20
N SER A 36 -8.37 -7.05 -3.50
CA SER A 36 -8.17 -5.63 -3.22
C SER A 36 -6.97 -5.36 -2.31
N MET A 37 -6.60 -6.32 -1.45
CA MET A 37 -5.39 -6.23 -0.65
C MET A 37 -4.13 -6.45 -1.50
N ASP A 38 -4.14 -7.45 -2.39
CA ASP A 38 -3.02 -7.70 -3.31
C ASP A 38 -2.76 -6.50 -4.22
N GLU A 39 -3.82 -5.92 -4.79
CA GLU A 39 -3.74 -4.72 -5.62
C GLU A 39 -3.20 -3.52 -4.84
N THR A 40 -3.68 -3.32 -3.61
CA THR A 40 -3.18 -2.23 -2.75
C THR A 40 -1.69 -2.40 -2.45
N LEU A 41 -1.24 -3.61 -2.13
CA LEU A 41 0.17 -3.92 -1.89
C LEU A 41 1.03 -3.74 -3.14
N ASP A 42 0.50 -4.07 -4.31
CA ASP A 42 1.17 -3.85 -5.60
C ASP A 42 1.44 -2.37 -5.85
N ILE A 43 0.42 -1.54 -5.63
CA ILE A 43 0.54 -0.09 -5.80
C ILE A 43 1.59 0.47 -4.83
N PHE A 44 1.58 0.06 -3.56
CA PHE A 44 2.61 0.47 -2.60
C PHE A 44 4.00 -0.04 -2.97
N HIS A 45 4.13 -1.26 -3.50
CA HIS A 45 5.42 -1.75 -4.01
C HIS A 45 5.96 -0.82 -5.11
N GLN A 46 5.13 -0.46 -6.09
CA GLN A 46 5.52 0.44 -7.18
C GLN A 46 5.92 1.83 -6.66
N ILE A 47 5.08 2.44 -5.81
CA ILE A 47 5.37 3.75 -5.22
C ILE A 47 6.68 3.71 -4.42
N LEU A 48 6.82 2.78 -3.47
CA LEU A 48 7.99 2.72 -2.60
C LEU A 48 9.28 2.37 -3.36
N SER A 49 9.19 1.60 -4.45
CA SER A 49 10.34 1.30 -5.32
C SER A 49 10.85 2.52 -6.11
N SER A 50 9.97 3.50 -6.33
CA SER A 50 10.29 4.73 -7.09
C SER A 50 10.76 5.88 -6.22
N LEU A 51 10.58 5.79 -4.89
CA LEU A 51 10.93 6.84 -3.95
C LEU A 51 12.40 6.72 -3.53
N PRO A 52 13.13 7.84 -3.36
CA PRO A 52 14.51 7.86 -2.87
C PRO A 52 14.59 7.65 -1.35
N LEU A 53 13.90 6.62 -0.85
CA LEU A 53 13.91 6.21 0.54
C LEU A 53 15.10 5.25 0.77
N GLY A 54 15.95 5.54 1.75
CA GLY A 54 17.07 4.67 2.09
C GLY A 54 16.61 3.29 2.57
N ASN A 55 17.35 2.23 2.21
CA ASN A 55 17.21 0.86 2.71
C ASN A 55 15.78 0.25 2.65
N MET A 56 15.06 0.45 1.54
CA MET A 56 13.72 -0.11 1.34
C MET A 56 13.66 -1.56 0.87
N GLU A 57 14.79 -2.19 0.52
CA GLU A 57 14.84 -3.54 -0.06
C GLU A 57 14.10 -4.59 0.78
N GLN A 58 14.27 -4.56 2.10
CA GLN A 58 13.59 -5.49 3.00
C GLN A 58 12.07 -5.26 3.02
N ILE A 59 11.64 -4.00 3.03
CA ILE A 59 10.21 -3.65 3.02
C ILE A 59 9.57 -4.08 1.69
N LEU A 60 10.24 -3.83 0.56
CA LEU A 60 9.77 -4.26 -0.76
C LEU A 60 9.65 -5.79 -0.85
N ASN A 61 10.65 -6.51 -0.33
CA ASN A 61 10.62 -7.97 -0.26
C ASN A 61 9.49 -8.48 0.65
N ASP A 62 9.20 -7.81 1.77
CA ASP A 62 8.08 -8.16 2.63
C ASP A 62 6.74 -7.97 1.95
N ILE A 63 6.58 -6.89 1.18
CA ILE A 63 5.37 -6.63 0.41
C ILE A 63 5.14 -7.76 -0.58
N GLU A 64 6.16 -8.12 -1.35
CA GLU A 64 6.08 -9.23 -2.32
C GLU A 64 5.74 -10.57 -1.65
N ASN A 65 6.33 -10.86 -0.49
CA ASN A 65 6.01 -12.07 0.26
C ASN A 65 4.56 -12.07 0.76
N LEU A 66 4.07 -10.94 1.27
CA LEU A 66 2.69 -10.82 1.72
C LEU A 66 1.69 -11.03 0.57
N ARG A 67 1.98 -10.48 -0.61
CA ARG A 67 1.20 -10.68 -1.83
C ARG A 67 1.09 -12.15 -2.22
N ARG A 68 2.21 -12.88 -2.23
CA ARG A 68 2.22 -14.33 -2.49
C ARG A 68 1.38 -15.12 -1.49
N ILE A 69 1.39 -14.70 -0.21
CA ILE A 69 0.56 -15.31 0.83
C ILE A 69 -0.92 -15.05 0.55
N LEU A 70 -1.30 -13.82 0.21
CA LEU A 70 -2.69 -13.48 -0.13
C LEU A 70 -3.19 -14.28 -1.34
N GLN A 71 -2.38 -14.38 -2.39
CA GLN A 71 -2.72 -15.19 -3.57
C GLN A 71 -2.88 -16.67 -3.22
N SER A 72 -2.01 -17.21 -2.37
CA SER A 72 -2.11 -18.60 -1.90
C SER A 72 -3.38 -18.82 -1.05
N LEU A 73 -3.75 -17.84 -0.23
CA LEU A 73 -4.98 -17.86 0.56
C LEU A 73 -6.23 -17.80 -0.33
N SER A 74 -6.24 -16.93 -1.35
CA SER A 74 -7.33 -16.85 -2.34
C SER A 74 -7.54 -18.21 -3.03
N LEU A 75 -6.45 -18.87 -3.42
CA LEU A 75 -6.52 -20.21 -4.04
C LEU A 75 -7.09 -21.25 -3.07
N LEU A 76 -6.67 -21.23 -1.80
CA LEU A 76 -7.17 -22.15 -0.77
C LEU A 76 -8.67 -21.95 -0.50
N LEU A 77 -9.15 -20.71 -0.55
CA LEU A 77 -10.56 -20.36 -0.34
C LEU A 77 -11.42 -20.54 -1.61
N GLY A 78 -10.81 -20.90 -2.75
CA GLY A 78 -11.52 -21.07 -4.02
C GLY A 78 -12.00 -19.76 -4.64
N CYS A 79 -11.37 -18.62 -4.30
CA CYS A 79 -11.71 -17.34 -4.90
C CYS A 79 -11.32 -17.35 -6.39
N SER A 80 -12.21 -16.83 -7.26
CA SER A 80 -11.83 -16.53 -8.63
C SER A 80 -10.83 -15.38 -8.60
N THR A 81 -9.57 -15.63 -8.91
CA THR A 81 -8.58 -14.57 -9.05
C THR A 81 -9.01 -13.66 -10.20
N GLN A 82 -9.47 -12.45 -9.90
CA GLN A 82 -9.68 -11.44 -10.92
C GLN A 82 -8.31 -11.19 -11.55
N LYS A 83 -8.20 -11.41 -12.87
CA LYS A 83 -6.94 -11.23 -13.59
C LYS A 83 -6.41 -9.83 -13.29
N ARG A 84 -5.23 -9.76 -12.65
CA ARG A 84 -4.51 -8.52 -12.33
C ARG A 84 -4.61 -7.60 -13.54
N ILE A 85 -5.27 -6.47 -13.38
CA ILE A 85 -5.16 -5.40 -14.37
C ILE A 85 -3.69 -5.04 -14.32
N GLU A 86 -2.92 -5.41 -15.33
CA GLU A 86 -1.59 -4.83 -15.56
C GLU A 86 -1.86 -3.34 -15.77
N GLY A 87 -1.85 -2.61 -14.66
CA GLY A 87 -1.99 -1.18 -14.64
C GLY A 87 -0.75 -0.63 -15.31
N ASP A 88 -0.93 -0.10 -16.51
CA ASP A 88 0.02 0.67 -17.31
C ASP A 88 0.28 2.04 -16.65
N ALA A 89 0.58 1.94 -15.36
CA ALA A 89 0.37 2.97 -14.38
C ALA A 89 1.72 3.25 -13.72
N LEU A 90 2.73 3.36 -14.56
CA LEU A 90 3.91 4.14 -14.23
C LEU A 90 3.49 5.61 -14.35
N TRP A 91 2.66 6.08 -13.42
CA TRP A 91 2.25 7.47 -13.37
C TRP A 91 3.50 8.35 -13.29
N ASN A 92 3.50 9.48 -13.99
CA ASN A 92 4.61 10.43 -13.94
C ASN A 92 4.62 11.13 -12.58
N LEU A 93 5.12 10.41 -11.56
CA LEU A 93 5.14 10.83 -10.17
C LEU A 93 5.79 12.22 -10.03
N THR A 94 6.76 12.53 -10.91
CA THR A 94 7.54 13.78 -10.98
C THR A 94 6.69 15.04 -10.96
N GLU A 95 5.54 15.07 -11.64
CA GLU A 95 4.67 16.26 -11.71
C GLU A 95 3.84 16.48 -10.44
N GLU A 96 3.49 15.40 -9.74
CA GLU A 96 2.68 15.46 -8.52
C GLU A 96 3.52 15.82 -7.27
N TYR A 97 4.84 15.54 -7.26
CA TYR A 97 5.73 15.98 -6.16
C TYR A 97 5.71 17.49 -5.93
N ALA A 98 5.48 18.29 -6.97
CA ALA A 98 5.59 19.75 -6.90
C ALA A 98 4.37 20.44 -6.28
N LYS A 99 3.24 19.74 -6.08
CA LYS A 99 1.94 20.35 -5.74
C LYS A 99 1.53 20.19 -4.26
N SER A 100 2.23 19.36 -3.49
CA SER A 100 1.83 19.01 -2.12
C SER A 100 2.65 19.76 -1.04
N PRO A 101 2.03 20.27 0.04
CA PRO A 101 2.75 20.81 1.20
C PRO A 101 3.48 19.74 2.03
N TYR A 102 3.30 18.45 1.69
CA TYR A 102 3.91 17.29 2.31
C TYR A 102 4.66 16.46 1.26
N THR A 103 5.77 15.85 1.67
CA THR A 103 6.54 14.98 0.78
C THR A 103 5.76 13.70 0.48
N MET A 104 5.86 13.22 -0.77
CA MET A 104 5.20 12.00 -1.23
C MET A 104 5.60 10.79 -0.38
N GLU A 105 6.87 10.74 0.02
CA GLU A 105 7.44 9.74 0.93
C GLU A 105 6.65 9.63 2.23
N LYS A 106 6.36 10.75 2.88
CA LYS A 106 5.69 10.76 4.18
C LYS A 106 4.23 10.30 4.05
N VAL A 107 3.56 10.71 2.98
CA VAL A 107 2.16 10.33 2.71
C VAL A 107 2.06 8.86 2.29
N ALA A 108 2.96 8.40 1.42
CA ALA A 108 3.04 7.01 1.00
C ALA A 108 3.28 6.08 2.19
N MET A 109 4.22 6.43 3.07
CA MET A 109 4.54 5.63 4.25
C MET A 109 3.41 5.62 5.30
N ASP A 110 2.73 6.76 5.54
CA ASP A 110 1.57 6.81 6.44
C ASP A 110 0.43 5.93 5.94
N ARG A 111 0.05 6.12 4.68
CA ARG A 111 -1.02 5.36 4.06
C ARG A 111 -0.67 3.87 3.94
N PHE A 112 0.59 3.54 3.71
CA PHE A 112 1.06 2.15 3.70
C PHE A 112 0.91 1.52 5.09
N HIS A 113 1.36 2.20 6.15
CA HIS A 113 1.23 1.71 7.52
C HIS A 113 -0.24 1.48 7.91
N LYS A 114 -1.13 2.42 7.58
CA LYS A 114 -2.58 2.28 7.80
C LYS A 114 -3.20 1.16 6.99
N SER A 115 -2.79 1.00 5.73
CA SER A 115 -3.26 -0.08 4.86
C SER A 115 -2.86 -1.45 5.41
N LEU A 116 -1.63 -1.61 5.90
CA LEU A 116 -1.21 -2.84 6.58
C LEU A 116 -2.06 -3.14 7.81
N HIS A 117 -2.40 -2.12 8.62
CA HIS A 117 -3.29 -2.31 9.76
C HIS A 117 -4.69 -2.79 9.33
N ASN A 118 -5.22 -2.21 8.25
CA ASN A 118 -6.50 -2.62 7.68
C ASN A 118 -6.45 -4.04 7.09
N ILE A 119 -5.35 -4.44 6.45
CA ILE A 119 -5.13 -5.81 5.95
C ILE A 119 -5.18 -6.80 7.11
N VAL A 120 -4.41 -6.56 8.19
CA VAL A 120 -4.41 -7.46 9.36
C VAL A 120 -5.82 -7.60 9.93
N LYS A 121 -6.51 -6.47 10.16
CA LYS A 121 -7.87 -6.47 10.70
C LYS A 121 -8.86 -7.23 9.82
N HIS A 122 -8.72 -7.13 8.49
CA HIS A 122 -9.60 -7.85 7.58
C HIS A 122 -9.29 -9.35 7.55
N LEU A 123 -8.01 -9.72 7.55
CA LEU A 123 -7.57 -11.12 7.58
C LEU A 123 -8.03 -11.86 8.85
N GLU A 124 -8.11 -11.17 10.00
CA GLU A 124 -8.65 -11.73 11.25
C GLU A 124 -10.11 -12.18 11.14
N HIS A 125 -10.89 -11.61 10.20
CA HIS A 125 -12.31 -11.90 10.01
C HIS A 125 -12.63 -12.55 8.66
N THR A 126 -11.61 -12.92 7.88
CA THR A 126 -11.82 -13.52 6.55
C THR A 126 -12.24 -14.98 6.70
N LEU A 127 -13.51 -15.28 6.41
CA LEU A 127 -14.08 -16.63 6.44
C LEU A 127 -14.38 -17.20 5.05
N SER A 128 -14.43 -16.33 4.04
CA SER A 128 -14.72 -16.66 2.65
C SER A 128 -14.23 -15.53 1.74
N CYS A 129 -14.28 -15.78 0.44
CA CYS A 129 -14.42 -14.71 -0.56
C CYS A 129 -15.84 -14.08 -0.42
#